data_AF-A0A9P0PJM6-F1
#
_entry.id   AF-A0A9P0PJM6-F1
#
_cell.length_a   1.000
_cell.length_b   1.000
_cell.length_c   1.000
_cell.angle_alpha   90.00
_cell.angle_beta   90.00
_cell.angle_gamma   90.00
#
_symmetry.space_group_name_H-M   'P 1'
#
loop_
_entity.id
_entity.type
_entity.pdbx_description
1 polymer ?
#
loop_
_entity_poly.entity_id
_entity_poly.type
_entity_poly.pdbx_seq_one_letter_code
_entity_poly.pdbx_strand_id
1 'polypeptide(L)'
;MKADKELKRGDTNWKISDTGLSIFKWKDKRCVHLLSNYHDPRIFSIVRRKSRNGQIEDVNCPRILLDYNMNMGFVDKLDQLKSNFGLDRRSHKWWHRIFFHFIDICVVNS
;
A
#
# COMPACT_ATOMS: atom_id res chain seq x y z
N MET A 1 1.31 -5.59 -21.67
CA MET A 1 1.42 -4.27 -21.01
C MET A 1 2.64 -3.59 -21.60
N LYS A 2 2.67 -2.27 -21.72
CA LYS A 2 3.83 -1.57 -22.30
C LYS A 2 5.08 -1.80 -21.45
N ALA A 3 6.24 -1.70 -22.08
CA ALA A 3 7.51 -1.82 -21.37
C ALA A 3 7.73 -0.62 -20.45
N ASP A 4 8.50 -0.80 -19.37
CA ASP A 4 8.76 0.25 -18.37
C ASP A 4 9.43 1.51 -18.94
N LYS A 5 10.15 1.37 -20.05
CA LYS A 5 10.86 2.43 -20.77
C LYS A 5 9.93 3.29 -21.63
N GLU A 6 8.78 2.76 -22.01
CA GLU A 6 7.81 3.41 -22.91
C GLU A 6 6.80 4.27 -22.14
N LEU A 7 6.69 4.08 -20.83
CA LEU A 7 5.74 4.78 -19.97
C LEU A 7 6.34 6.09 -19.47
N LYS A 8 5.61 7.19 -19.70
CA LYS A 8 5.89 8.48 -19.08
C LYS A 8 5.31 8.49 -17.67
N ARG A 9 5.79 9.43 -16.86
CA ARG A 9 5.27 9.64 -15.50
C ARG A 9 3.78 9.99 -15.56
N GLY A 10 2.96 9.30 -14.78
CA GLY A 10 1.51 9.40 -14.78
C GLY A 10 0.81 8.39 -15.69
N ASP A 11 1.53 7.73 -16.60
CA ASP A 11 0.92 6.75 -17.49
C ASP A 11 0.48 5.51 -16.71
N THR A 12 -0.70 5.02 -17.06
CA THR A 12 -1.26 3.79 -16.52
C THR A 12 -1.58 2.82 -17.64
N ASN A 13 -1.24 1.54 -17.43
CA ASN A 13 -1.77 0.43 -18.21
C ASN A 13 -2.50 -0.52 -17.28
N TRP A 14 -3.51 -1.17 -17.81
CA TRP A 14 -4.27 -2.16 -17.07
C TRP A 14 -4.70 -3.30 -17.98
N LYS A 15 -5.01 -4.44 -17.38
CA LYS A 15 -5.63 -5.60 -18.04
C LYS A 15 -6.61 -6.23 -17.07
N ILE A 16 -7.68 -6.80 -17.59
CA ILE A 16 -8.65 -7.57 -16.82
C ILE A 16 -8.53 -9.03 -17.30
N SER A 17 -8.43 -9.95 -16.35
CA SER A 17 -8.54 -11.39 -16.57
C SER A 17 -10.00 -11.79 -16.79
N ASP A 18 -10.23 -12.87 -17.52
CA ASP A 18 -11.58 -13.44 -17.73
C ASP A 18 -12.27 -13.81 -16.41
N THR A 19 -11.49 -14.02 -15.35
CA THR A 19 -11.95 -14.29 -13.97
C THR A 19 -12.35 -13.03 -13.18
N GLY A 20 -12.34 -11.84 -13.80
CA GLY A 20 -12.69 -10.57 -13.15
C GLY A 20 -11.55 -9.90 -12.37
N LEU A 21 -10.31 -10.38 -12.51
CA LEU A 21 -9.14 -9.82 -11.82
C LEU A 21 -8.49 -8.71 -12.66
N SER A 22 -8.38 -7.50 -12.14
CA SER A 22 -7.74 -6.35 -12.77
C SER A 22 -6.29 -6.18 -12.29
N ILE A 23 -5.35 -6.16 -13.23
CA ILE A 23 -3.94 -5.83 -13.02
C ILE A 23 -3.72 -4.40 -13.50
N PHE A 24 -3.05 -3.60 -12.69
CA PHE A 24 -2.68 -2.23 -12.97
C PHE A 24 -1.16 -2.08 -12.97
N LYS A 25 -0.67 -1.24 -13.86
CA LYS A 25 0.72 -0.82 -13.95
C LYS A 25 0.74 0.69 -14.10
N TRP A 26 1.24 1.39 -13.09
CA TRP A 26 1.33 2.85 -13.08
C TRP A 26 2.78 3.31 -12.94
N LYS A 27 3.17 4.32 -13.70
CA LYS A 27 4.53 4.86 -13.67
C LYS A 27 4.57 6.18 -12.90
N ASP A 28 5.29 6.22 -11.78
CA ASP A 28 5.76 7.48 -11.18
C ASP A 28 7.28 7.62 -11.39
N LYS A 29 8.08 7.72 -10.32
CA LYS A 29 9.55 7.58 -10.43
C LYS A 29 9.95 6.17 -10.85
N ARG A 30 9.19 5.17 -10.39
CA ARG A 30 9.32 3.75 -10.74
C ARG A 30 7.95 3.19 -11.10
N CYS A 31 7.91 2.05 -11.79
CA CYS A 31 6.66 1.35 -12.06
C CYS A 31 6.14 0.70 -10.77
N VAL A 32 4.86 0.88 -10.51
CA VAL A 32 4.10 0.23 -9.45
C VAL A 32 3.10 -0.70 -10.11
N HIS A 33 3.03 -1.94 -9.63
CA HIS A 33 2.08 -2.94 -10.08
C HIS A 33 1.08 -3.19 -8.96
N LEU A 34 -0.20 -3.19 -9.29
CA LEU A 34 -1.29 -3.43 -8.35
C LEU A 34 -2.23 -4.47 -8.92
N LEU A 35 -2.88 -5.22 -8.04
CA LEU A 35 -3.82 -6.27 -8.37
C LEU A 35 -5.10 -6.07 -7.58
N SER A 36 -6.26 -6.17 -8.21
CA SER A 36 -7.53 -6.14 -7.52
C SER A 36 -8.61 -6.90 -8.26
N ASN A 37 -9.65 -7.33 -7.56
CA ASN A 37 -10.90 -7.87 -8.10
C ASN A 37 -12.09 -6.91 -7.92
N TYR A 38 -11.85 -5.71 -7.38
CA TYR A 38 -12.89 -4.75 -6.98
C TYR A 38 -12.83 -3.45 -7.79
N HIS A 39 -11.64 -2.99 -8.16
CA HIS A 39 -11.45 -1.68 -8.76
C HIS A 39 -11.67 -1.70 -10.28
N ASP A 40 -12.51 -0.79 -10.77
CA ASP A 40 -12.66 -0.51 -12.20
C ASP A 40 -11.41 0.23 -12.72
N PRO A 41 -10.71 -0.32 -13.73
CA PRO A 41 -9.49 0.29 -14.22
C PRO A 41 -9.65 1.57 -15.05
N ARG A 42 -10.90 1.98 -15.32
CA ARG A 42 -11.22 3.24 -16.01
C ARG A 42 -11.31 4.42 -15.05
N ILE A 43 -11.33 4.16 -13.73
CA ILE A 43 -11.44 5.20 -12.72
C ILE A 43 -10.05 5.72 -12.34
N PHE A 44 -9.83 7.00 -12.62
CA PHE A 44 -8.61 7.71 -12.32
C PHE A 44 -8.84 8.77 -11.24
N SER A 45 -7.74 9.21 -10.66
CA SER A 45 -7.69 10.26 -9.66
C SER A 45 -6.38 11.03 -9.81
N ILE A 46 -6.32 12.22 -9.22
CA ILE A 46 -5.15 13.08 -9.32
C ILE A 46 -4.40 13.03 -8.00
N VAL A 47 -3.09 12.81 -8.09
CA VAL A 47 -2.18 12.92 -6.93
C VAL A 47 -1.20 14.05 -7.15
N ARG A 48 -1.08 14.88 -6.12
CA ARG A 48 -0.12 15.97 -6.08
C ARG A 48 1.27 15.42 -5.77
N ARG A 49 2.23 15.61 -6.68
CA ARG A 49 3.59 15.09 -6.54
C ARG A 49 4.62 16.18 -6.74
N LYS A 50 5.62 16.22 -5.86
CA LYS A 50 6.78 17.10 -6.02
C LYS A 50 7.68 16.55 -7.14
N SER A 51 7.93 17.39 -8.13
CA SER A 51 8.88 17.16 -9.22
C SER A 51 10.31 17.28 -8.73
N ARG A 52 11.27 16.86 -9.56
CA ARG A 52 12.71 16.98 -9.24
C ARG A 52 13.14 18.43 -9.05
N ASN A 53 12.46 19.34 -9.75
CA ASN A 53 12.72 20.78 -9.70
C ASN A 53 12.04 21.48 -8.51
N GLY A 54 11.44 20.71 -7.60
CA GLY A 54 10.76 21.23 -6.43
C GLY A 54 9.34 21.75 -6.68
N GLN A 55 8.94 21.90 -7.94
CA GLN A 55 7.58 22.24 -8.33
C GLN A 55 6.59 21.13 -7.98
N ILE A 56 5.36 21.53 -7.69
CA ILE A 56 4.26 20.62 -7.38
C ILE A 56 3.48 20.38 -8.67
N GLU A 57 3.42 19.13 -9.11
CA GLU A 57 2.72 18.71 -10.32
C GLU A 57 1.56 17.78 -9.97
N ASP A 58 0.46 17.94 -10.68
CA ASP A 58 -0.69 17.04 -10.59
C ASP A 58 -0.48 15.88 -11.56
N VAL A 59 -0.36 14.67 -11.01
CA VAL A 59 -0.08 13.45 -11.77
C VAL A 59 -1.32 12.56 -11.75
N ASN A 60 -1.76 12.12 -12.92
CA ASN A 60 -2.87 11.18 -13.02
C ASN A 60 -2.45 9.81 -12.46
N CYS A 61 -3.33 9.19 -11.68
CA CYS A 61 -3.09 7.88 -11.07
C CYS A 61 -4.39 7.07 -11.04
N PRO A 62 -4.32 5.73 -11.06
CA PRO A 62 -5.51 4.90 -10.94
C PRO A 62 -6.05 4.93 -9.50
N ARG A 63 -7.37 4.91 -9.34
CA ARG A 63 -8.04 5.03 -8.03
C ARG A 63 -7.58 3.99 -7.00
N ILE A 64 -7.33 2.76 -7.46
CA ILE A 64 -6.75 1.66 -6.67
C ILE A 64 -5.51 2.07 -5.86
N LEU A 65 -4.68 2.99 -6.37
CA LEU A 65 -3.46 3.39 -5.69
C LEU A 65 -3.74 4.30 -4.48
N LEU A 66 -4.80 5.10 -4.54
CA LEU A 66 -5.26 5.90 -3.41
C LEU A 66 -5.86 5.01 -2.33
N ASP A 67 -6.76 4.12 -2.71
CA ASP A 67 -7.44 3.22 -1.78
C ASP A 67 -6.43 2.26 -1.14
N TYR A 68 -5.42 1.80 -1.90
CA TYR A 68 -4.29 1.05 -1.35
C TYR A 68 -3.52 1.87 -0.32
N ASN A 69 -3.09 3.10 -0.62
CA ASN A 69 -2.32 3.90 0.32
C ASN A 69 -3.11 4.30 1.58
N MET A 70 -4.43 4.53 1.46
CA MET A 70 -5.29 4.78 2.61
C MET A 70 -5.34 3.58 3.56
N ASN A 71 -5.36 2.36 3.01
CA ASN A 71 -5.54 1.14 3.79
C ASN A 71 -4.22 0.45 4.16
N MET A 72 -3.11 0.71 3.45
CA MET A 72 -1.83 0.06 3.68
C MET A 72 -1.27 0.34 5.08
N GLY A 73 -1.51 1.54 5.61
CA GLY A 73 -0.95 1.97 6.89
C GLY A 73 -1.50 1.28 8.12
N PHE A 74 -2.56 0.48 8.03
CA PHE A 74 -3.13 -0.17 9.22
C PHE A 74 -2.19 -1.21 9.85
N VAL A 75 -1.49 -2.00 9.03
CA VAL A 75 -0.55 -3.01 9.53
C VAL A 75 0.70 -2.33 10.13
N ASP A 76 1.29 -1.37 9.41
CA ASP A 76 2.46 -0.64 9.88
C ASP A 76 2.16 0.14 11.17
N LYS A 77 0.95 0.68 11.31
CA LYS A 77 0.51 1.37 12.54
C LYS A 77 0.38 0.41 13.71
N LEU A 78 -0.16 -0.79 13.49
CA LEU A 78 -0.20 -1.84 14.51
C LEU A 78 1.22 -2.21 14.95
N ASP A 79 2.12 -2.46 14.00
CA ASP A 79 3.51 -2.80 14.29
C ASP A 79 4.25 -1.67 15.03
N GLN A 80 3.98 -0.41 14.68
CA GLN A 80 4.52 0.75 15.39
C GLN A 80 4.01 0.83 16.84
N LEU A 81 2.71 0.64 17.06
CA LEU A 81 2.13 0.60 18.42
C LEU A 81 2.72 -0.56 19.21
N LYS A 82 2.87 -1.72 18.58
CA LYS A 82 3.50 -2.90 19.17
C LYS A 82 4.97 -2.68 19.49
N SER A 83 5.71 -1.90 18.70
CA SER A 83 7.10 -1.54 19.02
C SER A 83 7.18 -0.52 20.15
N ASN A 84 6.23 0.42 20.24
CA ASN A 84 6.25 1.48 21.25
C ASN A 84 5.77 1.00 22.62
N PHE A 85 4.80 0.08 22.66
CA PHE A 85 4.19 -0.44 23.88
C PHE A 85 4.52 -1.92 24.15
N GLY A 86 5.28 -2.56 23.25
CA GLY A 86 5.56 -3.98 23.32
C GLY A 86 6.26 -4.36 24.61
N LEU A 87 5.54 -5.11 25.45
CA LEU A 87 6.09 -5.77 26.62
C LEU A 87 6.90 -7.00 26.18
N ASP A 88 7.83 -6.84 25.22
CA ASP A 88 8.68 -7.93 24.76
C ASP A 88 9.67 -8.31 25.86
N ARG A 89 9.22 -9.22 26.71
CA ARG A 89 9.99 -9.78 27.81
C ARG A 89 10.78 -10.98 27.30
N ARG A 90 12.11 -10.89 27.38
CA ARG A 90 12.98 -12.04 27.09
C ARG A 90 12.57 -13.22 27.99
N SER A 91 12.23 -14.35 27.36
CA SER A 91 11.88 -15.57 28.07
C SER A 91 12.44 -16.79 27.34
N HIS A 92 12.83 -17.80 28.12
CA HIS A 92 13.32 -19.08 27.58
C HIS A 92 12.21 -19.91 26.92
N LYS A 93 10.94 -19.67 27.28
CA LYS A 93 9.79 -20.39 26.73
C LYS A 93 9.12 -19.55 25.65
N TRP A 94 9.08 -20.07 24.42
CA TRP A 94 8.56 -19.36 23.24
C TRP A 94 7.08 -18.93 23.39
N TRP A 95 6.26 -19.71 24.10
CA TRP A 95 4.83 -19.42 24.26
C TRP A 95 4.53 -18.17 25.10
N HIS A 96 5.45 -17.72 25.98
CA HIS A 96 5.27 -16.47 26.71
C HIS A 96 5.18 -15.27 25.78
N ARG A 97 5.88 -15.28 24.64
CA ARG A 97 5.76 -14.21 23.63
C ARG A 97 4.35 -14.11 23.06
N ILE A 98 3.68 -15.24 22.86
CA ILE A 98 2.30 -15.27 22.37
C ILE A 98 1.33 -14.76 23.44
N PHE A 99 1.52 -15.15 24.70
CA PHE A 99 0.69 -14.68 25.81
C PHE A 99 0.73 -13.15 25.97
N PHE A 100 1.93 -12.56 26.02
CA PHE A 100 2.06 -11.09 26.12
C PHE A 100 1.57 -10.39 24.86
N HIS A 101 1.72 -10.98 23.68
CA HIS A 101 1.17 -10.43 22.45
C HIS A 101 -0.36 -10.27 22.49
N PHE A 102 -1.09 -11.24 23.04
CA PHE A 102 -2.54 -11.13 23.18
C PHE A 102 -2.96 -10.03 24.17
N ILE A 103 -2.22 -9.87 25.28
CA ILE A 103 -2.47 -8.78 26.23
C ILE A 103 -2.25 -7.42 25.54
N ASP A 104 -1.16 -7.26 24.79
CA ASP A 104 -0.85 -6.01 24.07
C ASP A 104 -1.94 -5.68 23.04
N ILE A 105 -2.45 -6.68 22.30
CA ILE A 105 -3.57 -6.48 21.36
C ILE A 105 -4.84 -6.02 22.10
N CYS A 106 -5.18 -6.65 23.23
CA CYS A 106 -6.37 -6.28 24.01
C CYS A 106 -6.30 -4.84 24.53
N VAL A 107 -5.11 -4.37 24.93
CA VAL A 107 -4.91 -2.99 25.40
C VAL A 107 -5.00 -2.00 24.24
N VAL A 108 -4.45 -2.33 23.07
CA VAL A 108 -4.51 -1.46 21.88
C VAL A 108 -5.91 -1.38 21.26
N ASN A 109 -6.72 -2.44 21.39
CA ASN A 109 -8.08 -2.50 20.85
C ASN A 109 -9.18 -2.00 21.80
N SER A 110 -8.84 -1.65 23.05
CA SER A 110 -9.77 -1.03 24.01
C SER A 110 -9.81 0.49 23.86
#